data_AF-A0ABD3QFT3-F1
#
_entry.id   AF-A0ABD3QFT3-F1
#
_cell.length_a   1.000
_cell.length_b   1.000
_cell.length_c   1.000
_cell.angle_alpha   90.00
_cell.angle_beta   90.00
_cell.angle_gamma   90.00
#
_symmetry.space_group_name_H-M   'P 1'
#
loop_
_entity.id
_entity.type
_entity.pdbx_description
1 polymer ?
#
loop_
_entity_poly.entity_id
_entity_poly.type
_entity_poly.pdbx_seq_one_letter_code
_entity_poly.pdbx_strand_id
1 'polypeptide(L)'
;MLISSAIQYPHRTAGDTTGIAATVMQFWFKRKPRLLHDYSLAGYLLSPNPTIMAHVSDNKTLQHDGAVERLITKLLVDPSLVGNDWTIQRANLIDTFYEEYGDFTNRRGVFDRENIWIMAADDNCKAYRWHFKYSYQQTKVLGKLACLVLSKILGIGTAERNWKQVKAVKSGQRVNTSIDKTRKQVLIYAQYQQMRAQARAMKLSAAGKLWEDKDFEGLKMDAYCKEIQMSLEEEIAEPEEPVRILRLWKEKWELKKIGPQGNQLLEARLMSKYGGLKFCDIDKGNRVMTVIKMVFVKQRGKNAYHAFAALPGYDPTIGDHEQANDPYWQPWEINEDLHDCMRTYYETEEGKGDNVKVFDKGDDCQSEEE
;
A
#
# COMPACT_ATOMS: atom_id res chain seq x y z
N MET A 1 -10.95 3.95 51.54
CA MET A 1 -11.82 4.67 50.60
C MET A 1 -11.06 4.85 49.30
N LEU A 2 -11.62 4.30 48.23
CA LEU A 2 -11.14 4.33 46.85
C LEU A 2 -11.34 5.73 46.25
N ILE A 3 -10.33 6.26 45.55
CA ILE A 3 -10.58 7.14 44.40
C ILE A 3 -9.68 6.65 43.26
N SER A 4 -10.26 5.77 42.45
CA SER A 4 -9.79 5.37 41.14
C SER A 4 -10.02 6.53 40.18
N SER A 5 -8.96 7.21 39.73
CA SER A 5 -9.07 8.20 38.65
C SER A 5 -9.14 7.47 37.30
N ALA A 6 -10.37 7.13 36.92
CA ALA A 6 -10.68 6.66 35.59
C ALA A 6 -10.28 7.72 34.56
N ILE A 7 -9.41 7.33 33.63
CA ILE A 7 -9.07 8.10 32.43
C ILE A 7 -10.37 8.30 31.64
N GLN A 8 -10.88 9.53 31.68
CA GLN A 8 -12.10 9.93 31.00
C GLN A 8 -11.76 10.08 29.51
N TYR A 9 -12.04 9.02 28.73
CA TYR A 9 -12.00 9.10 27.28
C TYR A 9 -13.11 10.07 26.82
N PRO A 10 -12.81 11.08 25.99
CA PRO A 10 -13.83 11.99 25.49
C PRO A 10 -14.85 11.20 24.68
N HIS A 11 -16.12 11.41 25.03
CA HIS A 11 -17.28 10.86 24.35
C HIS A 11 -17.26 11.19 22.85
N ARG A 12 -17.70 10.19 22.07
CA ARG A 12 -18.03 10.26 20.65
C ARG A 12 -18.80 11.54 20.32
N THR A 13 -18.20 12.43 19.53
CA THR A 13 -18.95 13.30 18.62
C THR A 13 -19.01 12.58 17.28
N ALA A 14 -20.21 12.16 16.92
CA ALA A 14 -20.53 11.60 15.61
C ALA A 14 -20.52 12.74 14.58
N GLY A 15 -19.40 12.89 13.88
CA GLY A 15 -19.38 13.36 12.50
C GLY A 15 -18.94 12.17 11.66
N ASP A 16 -19.73 11.80 10.65
CA ASP A 16 -19.50 10.64 9.80
C ASP A 16 -18.07 10.61 9.24
N THR A 17 -17.24 9.73 9.79
CA THR A 17 -15.97 9.32 9.18
C THR A 17 -16.10 7.86 8.74
N THR A 18 -17.01 7.61 7.81
CA THR A 18 -17.29 6.28 7.21
C THR A 18 -16.30 5.95 6.09
N GLY A 19 -15.01 6.21 6.30
CA GLY A 19 -13.94 5.92 5.35
C GLY A 19 -12.90 4.97 5.93
N ILE A 20 -12.31 4.12 5.08
CA ILE A 20 -11.23 3.19 5.47
C ILE A 20 -10.08 3.92 6.19
N ALA A 21 -9.75 5.14 5.77
CA ALA A 21 -8.73 5.98 6.38
C ALA A 21 -9.05 6.31 7.85
N ALA A 22 -10.30 6.63 8.17
CA ALA A 22 -10.71 6.94 9.53
C ALA A 22 -10.65 5.69 10.43
N THR A 23 -11.06 4.54 9.90
CA THR A 23 -10.92 3.26 10.60
C THR A 23 -9.45 2.93 10.87
N VAL A 24 -8.56 3.12 9.88
CA VAL A 24 -7.11 2.93 10.04
C VAL A 24 -6.55 3.86 11.10
N MET A 25 -6.91 5.15 11.09
CA MET A 25 -6.46 6.12 12.08
C MET A 25 -6.95 5.79 13.49
N GLN A 26 -8.19 5.32 13.64
CA GLN A 26 -8.69 4.83 14.94
C GLN A 26 -7.86 3.65 15.46
N PHE A 27 -7.53 2.68 14.61
CA PHE A 27 -6.65 1.58 14.99
C PHE A 27 -5.24 2.04 15.33
N TRP A 28 -4.71 3.01 14.58
CA TRP A 28 -3.42 3.62 14.86
C TRP A 28 -3.41 4.28 16.22
N PHE A 29 -4.34 5.20 16.53
CA PHE A 29 -4.39 5.88 17.82
C PHE A 29 -4.57 4.92 18.99
N LYS A 30 -5.34 3.85 18.82
CA LYS A 30 -5.49 2.79 19.83
C LYS A 30 -4.19 2.04 20.11
N ARG A 31 -3.34 1.82 19.09
CA ARG A 31 -2.08 1.05 19.21
C ARG A 31 -0.86 1.93 19.48
N LYS A 32 -0.89 3.20 19.08
CA LYS A 32 0.22 4.17 19.18
C LYS A 32 0.87 4.18 20.57
N PRO A 33 0.15 4.25 21.70
CA PRO A 33 0.77 4.25 23.02
C PRO A 33 1.57 2.98 23.35
N ARG A 34 1.22 1.83 22.74
CA ARG A 34 1.93 0.56 22.94
C ARG A 34 3.16 0.42 22.04
N LEU A 35 3.22 1.18 20.95
CA LEU A 35 4.33 1.21 20.01
C LEU A 35 5.35 2.32 20.34
N LEU A 36 4.90 3.37 21.04
CA LEU A 36 5.74 4.43 21.57
C LEU A 36 6.34 4.01 22.92
N HIS A 37 7.50 3.39 22.84
CA HIS A 37 8.34 3.04 23.97
C HIS A 37 9.72 3.67 23.80
N ASP A 38 10.51 3.72 24.88
CA ASP A 38 11.80 4.43 24.88
C ASP A 38 12.73 3.98 23.73
N TYR A 39 12.73 2.69 23.38
CA TYR A 39 13.52 2.15 22.28
C TYR A 39 13.11 2.68 20.89
N SER A 40 11.81 2.88 20.64
CA SER A 40 11.36 3.45 19.35
C SER A 40 11.68 4.92 19.26
N LEU A 41 11.51 5.66 20.37
CA LEU A 41 11.82 7.09 20.41
C LEU A 41 13.32 7.36 20.22
N ALA A 42 14.18 6.61 20.91
CA ALA A 42 15.62 6.72 20.74
C ALA A 42 16.09 6.17 19.38
N GLY A 43 15.51 5.07 18.91
CA GLY A 43 15.84 4.51 17.59
C GLY A 43 15.46 5.45 16.45
N TYR A 44 14.38 6.20 16.61
CA TYR A 44 13.97 7.25 15.68
C TYR A 44 15.01 8.38 15.59
N LEU A 45 15.52 8.87 16.74
CA LEU A 45 16.59 9.87 16.77
C LEU A 45 17.91 9.38 16.16
N LEU A 46 18.23 8.10 16.36
CA LEU A 46 19.51 7.49 15.97
C LEU A 46 19.45 6.82 14.60
N SER A 47 18.41 7.04 13.81
CA SER A 47 18.36 6.47 12.46
C SER A 47 19.31 7.23 11.52
N PRO A 48 20.22 6.55 10.79
CA PRO A 48 21.11 7.20 9.83
C PRO A 48 20.44 7.49 8.48
N ASN A 49 19.19 7.03 8.27
CA ASN A 49 18.47 7.27 7.03
C ASN A 49 18.14 8.78 6.88
N PRO A 50 18.53 9.42 5.77
CA PRO A 50 18.43 10.87 5.60
C PRO A 50 16.98 11.38 5.67
N THR A 51 16.00 10.62 5.17
CA THR A 51 14.58 10.99 5.21
C THR A 51 14.08 11.04 6.65
N ILE A 52 14.49 10.06 7.46
CA ILE A 52 14.12 10.02 8.88
C ILE A 52 14.82 11.14 9.65
N MET A 53 16.10 11.39 9.38
CA MET A 53 16.84 12.48 10.01
C MET A 53 16.23 13.85 9.73
N ALA A 54 15.84 14.13 8.49
CA ALA A 54 15.16 15.38 8.14
C ALA A 54 13.86 15.54 8.94
N HIS A 55 13.05 14.47 9.00
CA HIS A 55 11.81 14.48 9.77
C HIS A 55 12.06 14.62 11.28
N VAL A 56 13.17 14.08 11.81
CA VAL A 56 13.59 14.27 13.21
C VAL A 56 13.90 15.74 13.49
N SER A 57 14.64 16.42 12.61
CA SER A 57 15.00 17.82 12.80
C SER A 57 13.79 18.72 13.02
N ASP A 58 12.68 18.45 12.33
CA ASP A 58 11.45 19.24 12.44
C ASP A 58 10.55 18.82 13.62
N ASN A 59 10.58 17.53 14.01
CA ASN A 59 9.60 16.94 14.95
C ASN A 59 10.20 16.51 16.28
N LYS A 60 11.46 16.84 16.57
CA LYS A 60 12.11 16.49 17.83
C LYS A 60 11.39 17.16 19.00
N THR A 61 11.10 16.37 20.04
CA THR A 61 10.49 16.85 21.29
C THR A 61 11.26 16.35 22.51
N LEU A 62 11.07 16.99 23.67
CA LEU A 62 11.68 16.59 24.94
C LEU A 62 11.41 15.12 25.32
N GLN A 63 10.33 14.51 24.82
CA GLN A 63 10.04 13.10 25.09
C GLN A 63 11.10 12.17 24.50
N HIS A 64 11.70 12.56 23.37
CA HIS A 64 12.76 11.81 22.72
C HIS A 64 14.06 11.89 23.54
N ASP A 65 14.42 13.08 23.99
CA ASP A 65 15.58 13.32 24.85
C ASP A 65 15.46 12.54 26.17
N GLY A 66 14.31 12.64 26.83
CA GLY A 66 14.05 11.87 28.06
C GLY A 66 14.07 10.35 27.84
N ALA A 67 13.67 9.86 26.67
CA ALA A 67 13.74 8.43 26.34
C ALA A 67 15.19 7.95 26.18
N VAL A 68 16.04 8.76 25.53
CA VAL A 68 17.46 8.48 25.38
C VAL A 68 18.15 8.42 26.75
N GLU A 69 17.92 9.41 27.61
CA GLU A 69 18.52 9.44 28.95
C GLU A 69 18.14 8.23 29.80
N ARG A 70 16.85 7.82 29.76
CA ARG A 70 16.39 6.59 30.42
C ARG A 70 17.11 5.35 29.89
N LEU A 71 17.37 5.28 28.58
CA LEU A 71 18.07 4.16 27.98
C LEU A 71 19.57 4.16 28.27
N ILE A 72 20.24 5.31 28.25
CA ILE A 72 21.64 5.42 28.67
C ILE A 72 21.78 4.95 30.12
N THR A 73 20.90 5.45 30.99
CA THR A 73 20.87 5.07 32.41
C THR A 73 20.66 3.56 32.59
N LYS A 74 19.79 2.95 31.76
CA LYS A 74 19.45 1.54 31.85
C LYS A 74 20.50 0.59 31.26
N LEU A 75 21.19 1.01 30.20
CA LEU A 75 22.00 0.11 29.36
C LEU A 75 23.51 0.32 29.49
N LEU A 76 23.95 1.53 29.85
CA LEU A 76 25.38 1.90 29.80
C LEU A 76 25.98 2.25 31.16
N VAL A 77 25.18 2.69 32.12
CA VAL A 77 25.64 2.95 33.48
C VAL A 77 25.96 1.62 34.16
N ASP A 78 27.08 1.56 34.87
CA ASP A 78 27.50 0.36 35.59
C ASP A 78 26.53 0.09 36.77
N PRO A 79 25.89 -1.09 36.84
CA PRO A 79 24.96 -1.42 37.93
C PRO A 79 25.63 -1.54 39.31
N SER A 80 26.97 -1.64 39.37
CA SER A 80 27.70 -1.74 40.64
C SER A 80 27.92 -0.39 41.34
N LEU A 81 27.78 0.73 40.62
CA LEU A 81 27.96 2.06 41.18
C LEU A 81 26.71 2.50 41.96
N VAL A 82 26.93 3.15 43.10
CA VAL A 82 25.85 3.62 43.99
C VAL A 82 26.15 5.05 44.43
N GLY A 83 25.10 5.85 44.67
CA GLY A 83 25.23 7.19 45.24
C GLY A 83 25.78 8.24 44.27
N ASN A 84 26.78 9.02 44.71
CA ASN A 84 27.32 10.13 43.94
C ASN A 84 28.06 9.68 42.68
N ASP A 85 28.83 8.60 42.76
CA ASP A 85 29.59 8.08 41.62
C ASP A 85 28.67 7.64 40.47
N TRP A 86 27.53 7.03 40.82
CA TRP A 86 26.49 6.69 39.85
C TRP A 86 25.93 7.93 39.15
N THR A 87 25.66 8.99 39.93
CA THR A 87 25.09 10.24 39.42
C THR A 87 26.07 10.96 38.49
N ILE A 88 27.35 10.99 38.87
CA ILE A 88 28.43 11.59 38.07
C ILE A 88 28.64 10.80 36.77
N GLN A 89 28.73 9.47 36.84
CA GLN A 89 28.91 8.65 35.63
C GLN A 89 27.72 8.80 34.68
N ARG A 90 26.50 8.77 35.21
CA ARG A 90 25.29 9.00 34.41
C ARG A 90 25.33 10.35 33.71
N ALA A 91 25.68 11.42 34.42
CA ALA A 91 25.78 12.77 33.85
C ALA A 91 26.84 12.82 32.72
N ASN A 92 28.04 12.28 32.96
CA ASN A 92 29.10 12.24 31.96
C ASN A 92 28.70 11.47 30.69
N LEU A 93 28.00 10.34 30.83
CA LEU A 93 27.53 9.55 29.70
C LEU A 93 26.45 10.29 28.88
N ILE A 94 25.54 11.01 29.55
CA ILE A 94 24.51 11.80 28.88
C ILE A 94 25.14 12.98 28.14
N ASP A 95 26.07 13.69 28.78
CA ASP A 95 26.77 14.83 28.20
C ASP A 95 27.58 14.41 26.96
N THR A 96 28.41 13.37 27.09
CA THR A 96 29.19 12.80 25.98
C THR A 96 28.27 12.34 24.83
N PHE A 97 27.09 11.78 25.15
CA PHE A 97 26.14 11.37 24.13
C PHE A 97 25.64 12.56 23.32
N TYR A 98 25.27 13.67 23.95
CA TYR A 98 24.71 14.82 23.25
C TYR A 98 25.76 15.56 22.42
N GLU A 99 27.03 15.58 22.84
CA GLU A 99 28.15 16.04 22.00
C GLU A 99 28.26 15.18 20.73
N GLU A 100 28.34 13.86 20.88
CA GLU A 100 28.45 12.92 19.75
C GLU A 100 27.20 12.95 18.85
N TYR A 101 26.02 13.18 19.43
CA TYR A 101 24.78 13.33 18.69
C TYR A 101 24.72 14.64 17.90
N GLY A 102 25.30 15.72 18.44
CA GLY A 102 25.53 16.97 17.73
C GLY A 102 26.41 16.75 16.50
N ASP A 103 27.48 15.96 16.62
CA ASP A 103 28.34 15.59 15.50
C ASP A 103 27.61 14.72 14.47
N PHE A 104 26.80 13.76 14.92
CA PHE A 104 26.00 12.90 14.05
C PHE A 104 24.98 13.69 13.22
N THR A 105 24.22 14.57 13.87
CA THR A 105 23.18 15.38 13.22
C THR A 105 23.75 16.41 12.25
N ASN A 106 24.86 17.05 12.62
CA ASN A 106 25.53 18.03 11.76
C ASN A 106 26.54 17.43 10.78
N ARG A 107 26.70 16.10 10.76
CA ARG A 107 27.69 15.38 9.94
C ARG A 107 29.11 15.91 10.14
N ARG A 108 29.54 16.07 11.39
CA ARG A 108 30.88 16.58 11.74
C ARG A 108 31.78 15.48 12.29
N GLY A 109 33.09 15.74 12.30
CA GLY A 109 34.10 14.88 12.90
C GLY A 109 34.11 13.48 12.30
N VAL A 110 33.79 12.48 13.11
CA VAL A 110 33.68 11.06 12.70
C VAL A 110 32.67 10.86 11.57
N PHE A 111 31.67 11.73 11.48
CA PHE A 111 30.54 11.65 10.55
C PHE A 111 30.67 12.54 9.31
N ASP A 112 31.82 13.19 9.10
CA ASP A 112 32.06 14.10 7.97
C ASP A 112 32.15 13.40 6.61
N ARG A 113 32.46 12.09 6.61
CA ARG A 113 32.71 11.35 5.38
C ARG A 113 31.41 11.16 4.58
N GLU A 114 31.35 11.61 3.34
CA GLU A 114 30.12 11.53 2.54
C GLU A 114 29.68 10.09 2.22
N ASN A 115 30.64 9.17 2.02
CA ASN A 115 30.38 7.79 1.65
C ASN A 115 29.54 7.01 2.67
N ILE A 116 29.65 7.33 3.97
CA ILE A 116 28.84 6.64 4.99
C ILE A 116 27.36 6.98 4.84
N TRP A 117 27.05 8.21 4.40
CA TRP A 117 25.68 8.70 4.24
C TRP A 117 25.04 8.20 2.96
N ILE A 118 25.81 8.06 1.87
CA ILE A 118 25.36 7.39 0.65
C ILE A 118 24.92 5.96 0.98
N MET A 119 25.70 5.23 1.78
CA MET A 119 25.34 3.88 2.22
C MET A 119 24.17 3.84 3.22
N ALA A 120 23.87 4.94 3.91
CA ALA A 120 22.74 5.03 4.83
C ALA A 120 21.41 5.29 4.12
N ALA A 121 21.46 5.83 2.89
CA ALA A 121 20.29 6.11 2.07
C ALA A 121 19.71 4.84 1.40
N ASP A 122 20.47 3.75 1.31
CA ASP A 122 19.99 2.47 0.80
C ASP A 122 18.92 1.86 1.72
N ASP A 123 17.74 1.54 1.16
CA ASP A 123 16.61 0.94 1.88
C ASP A 123 16.94 -0.42 2.49
N ASN A 124 17.91 -1.14 1.93
CA ASN A 124 18.36 -2.43 2.47
C ASN A 124 19.32 -2.28 3.67
N CYS A 125 19.82 -1.07 3.91
CA CYS A 125 20.79 -0.80 4.96
C CYS A 125 20.11 -0.85 6.34
N LYS A 126 20.49 -1.83 7.14
CA LYS A 126 20.02 -1.93 8.53
C LYS A 126 20.77 -0.93 9.40
N ALA A 127 20.04 0.01 10.00
CA ALA A 127 20.59 1.09 10.83
C ALA A 127 21.61 0.61 11.90
N TYR A 128 21.33 -0.49 12.62
CA TYR A 128 22.27 -1.02 13.61
C TYR A 128 23.59 -1.52 13.01
N ARG A 129 23.57 -2.08 11.78
CA ARG A 129 24.78 -2.52 11.07
C ARG A 129 25.60 -1.33 10.60
N TRP A 130 24.92 -0.27 10.19
CA TRP A 130 25.56 0.99 9.82
C TRP A 130 26.32 1.58 11.01
N HIS A 131 25.66 1.73 12.16
CA HIS A 131 26.32 2.21 13.38
C HIS A 131 27.45 1.27 13.83
N PHE A 132 27.28 -0.05 13.71
CA PHE A 132 28.34 -0.99 14.03
C PHE A 132 29.59 -0.77 13.19
N LYS A 133 29.43 -0.49 11.90
CA LYS A 133 30.55 -0.30 10.97
C LYS A 133 31.22 1.07 11.12
N TYR A 134 30.44 2.13 11.34
CA TYR A 134 30.93 3.50 11.24
C TYR A 134 31.00 4.23 12.58
N SER A 135 30.08 4.01 13.51
CA SER A 135 30.01 4.74 14.79
C SER A 135 30.61 3.99 15.96
N TYR A 136 30.46 2.67 16.02
CA TYR A 136 30.67 1.88 17.25
C TYR A 136 32.09 1.95 17.81
N GLN A 137 33.11 1.92 16.94
CA GLN A 137 34.51 2.00 17.36
C GLN A 137 35.00 3.44 17.53
N GLN A 138 34.34 4.40 16.88
CA GLN A 138 34.80 5.80 16.82
C GLN A 138 34.15 6.68 17.90
N THR A 139 32.96 6.31 18.37
CA THR A 139 32.22 7.01 19.43
C THR A 139 32.28 6.24 20.74
N LYS A 140 32.25 6.96 21.86
CA LYS A 140 32.30 6.40 23.21
C LYS A 140 30.94 5.88 23.66
N VAL A 141 29.86 6.63 23.36
CA VAL A 141 28.52 6.38 23.88
C VAL A 141 27.49 6.16 22.77
N LEU A 142 27.42 7.06 21.80
CA LEU A 142 26.39 7.08 20.76
C LEU A 142 26.35 5.78 19.96
N GLY A 143 27.48 5.32 19.43
CA GLY A 143 27.55 4.11 18.60
C GLY A 143 27.16 2.85 19.38
N LYS A 144 27.52 2.77 20.67
CA LYS A 144 27.12 1.65 21.54
C LYS A 144 25.62 1.68 21.79
N LEU A 145 25.07 2.84 22.15
CA LEU A 145 23.65 3.01 22.39
C LEU A 145 22.83 2.72 21.13
N ALA A 146 23.22 3.30 19.99
CA ALA A 146 22.55 3.11 18.70
C ALA A 146 22.51 1.64 18.29
N CYS A 147 23.64 0.93 18.42
CA CYS A 147 23.68 -0.52 18.16
C CYS A 147 22.72 -1.29 19.07
N LEU A 148 22.69 -1.01 20.38
CA LEU A 148 21.80 -1.70 21.33
C LEU A 148 20.32 -1.41 21.07
N VAL A 149 19.99 -0.16 20.76
CA VAL A 149 18.61 0.29 20.54
C VAL A 149 18.08 -0.24 19.21
N LEU A 150 18.83 -0.04 18.12
CA LEU A 150 18.38 -0.39 16.77
C LEU A 150 18.46 -1.89 16.46
N SER A 151 19.24 -2.66 17.23
CA SER A 151 19.25 -4.13 17.13
C SER A 151 18.14 -4.81 17.94
N LYS A 152 17.42 -4.05 18.78
CA LYS A 152 16.39 -4.61 19.64
C LYS A 152 15.25 -5.19 18.81
N ILE A 153 14.94 -6.46 19.06
CA ILE A 153 13.76 -7.10 18.48
C ILE A 153 12.53 -6.58 19.21
N LEU A 154 11.73 -5.75 18.53
CA LEU A 154 10.55 -5.08 19.10
C LEU A 154 9.30 -5.97 19.20
N GLY A 155 9.37 -7.21 18.69
CA GLY A 155 8.24 -8.15 18.66
C GLY A 155 8.53 -9.48 19.35
N ILE A 156 7.56 -9.95 20.15
CA ILE A 156 7.61 -11.27 20.81
C ILE A 156 7.30 -12.44 19.87
N GLY A 157 6.75 -12.18 18.67
CA GLY A 157 6.23 -13.22 17.78
C GLY A 157 7.26 -14.26 17.34
N THR A 158 8.55 -13.90 17.19
CA THR A 158 9.59 -14.88 16.89
C THR A 158 9.85 -15.83 18.07
N ALA A 159 9.86 -15.30 19.30
CA ALA A 159 9.98 -16.12 20.49
C ALA A 159 8.75 -17.03 20.68
N GLU A 160 7.53 -16.51 20.46
CA GLU A 160 6.30 -17.31 20.52
C GLU A 160 6.27 -18.45 19.48
N ARG A 161 6.71 -18.18 18.25
CA ARG A 161 6.85 -19.24 17.22
C ARG A 161 7.86 -20.30 17.63
N ASN A 162 9.00 -19.91 18.19
CA ASN A 162 9.99 -20.87 18.71
C ASN A 162 9.42 -21.67 19.88
N TRP A 163 8.65 -21.04 20.76
CA TRP A 163 7.98 -21.71 21.88
C TRP A 163 6.96 -22.75 21.41
N LYS A 164 6.22 -22.46 20.34
CA LYS A 164 5.34 -23.45 19.69
C LYS A 164 6.12 -24.68 19.23
N GLN A 165 7.33 -24.51 18.69
CA GLN A 165 8.19 -25.64 18.31
C GLN A 165 8.71 -26.42 19.52
N VAL A 166 9.09 -25.73 20.60
CA VAL A 166 9.47 -26.39 21.87
C VAL A 166 8.32 -27.27 22.36
N LYS A 167 7.08 -26.75 22.37
CA LYS A 167 5.90 -27.54 22.76
C LYS A 167 5.71 -28.78 21.88
N ALA A 168 5.88 -28.64 20.57
CA ALA A 168 5.78 -29.77 19.65
C ALA A 168 6.84 -30.85 19.95
N VAL A 169 8.11 -30.46 20.13
CA VAL A 169 9.20 -31.39 20.46
C VAL A 169 8.99 -32.06 21.82
N LYS A 170 8.47 -31.31 22.79
CA LYS A 170 8.17 -31.78 24.14
C LYS A 170 6.78 -32.42 24.28
N SER A 171 6.08 -32.67 23.18
CA SER A 171 4.81 -33.40 23.17
C SER A 171 4.99 -34.80 22.57
N GLY A 172 4.24 -35.78 23.07
CA GLY A 172 4.25 -37.16 22.55
C GLY A 172 5.52 -37.95 22.89
N GLN A 173 5.99 -38.80 21.96
CA GLN A 173 7.08 -39.76 22.20
C GLN A 173 8.47 -39.12 22.46
N ARG A 174 8.65 -37.81 22.22
CA ARG A 174 9.95 -37.12 22.34
C ARG A 174 10.08 -36.26 23.61
N VAL A 175 9.19 -36.43 24.60
CA VAL A 175 9.20 -35.70 25.88
C VAL A 175 10.55 -35.74 26.62
N ASN A 176 11.23 -36.89 26.58
CA ASN A 176 12.49 -37.14 27.29
C ASN A 176 13.74 -36.58 26.59
N THR A 177 13.58 -35.83 25.50
CA THR A 177 14.71 -35.22 24.82
C THR A 177 15.37 -34.17 25.73
N SER A 178 16.70 -34.21 25.90
CA SER A 178 17.42 -33.19 26.67
C SER A 178 17.18 -31.78 26.13
N ILE A 179 17.26 -30.77 27.02
CA ILE A 179 16.99 -29.37 26.68
C ILE A 179 17.93 -28.83 25.60
N ASP A 180 19.19 -29.29 25.58
CA ASP A 180 20.18 -28.87 24.57
C ASP A 180 19.83 -29.39 23.18
N LYS A 181 19.39 -30.65 23.09
CA LYS A 181 18.91 -31.24 21.83
C LYS A 181 17.65 -30.55 21.36
N THR A 182 16.74 -30.23 22.28
CA THR A 182 15.52 -29.46 22.00
C THR A 182 15.87 -28.07 21.44
N ARG A 183 16.81 -27.35 22.06
CA ARG A 183 17.28 -26.03 21.61
C ARG A 183 17.83 -26.09 20.19
N LYS A 184 18.71 -27.05 19.90
CA LYS A 184 19.30 -27.23 18.55
C LYS A 184 18.22 -27.49 17.49
N GLN A 185 17.27 -28.39 17.78
CA GLN A 185 16.17 -28.68 16.86
C GLN A 185 15.30 -27.44 16.59
N VAL A 186 14.91 -26.73 17.65
CA VAL A 186 14.10 -25.51 17.52
C VAL A 186 14.81 -24.43 16.72
N LEU A 187 16.13 -24.27 16.90
CA LEU A 187 16.92 -23.32 16.11
C LEU A 187 16.93 -23.66 14.61
N ILE A 188 17.12 -24.94 14.26
CA ILE A 188 17.09 -25.40 12.86
C ILE A 188 15.71 -25.13 12.25
N TYR A 189 14.63 -25.46 12.97
CA TYR A 189 13.27 -25.18 12.50
C TYR A 189 13.01 -23.67 12.35
N ALA A 190 13.46 -22.85 13.30
CA ALA A 190 13.30 -21.41 13.24
C ALA A 190 14.00 -20.81 12.00
N GLN A 191 15.24 -21.23 11.75
CA GLN A 191 16.01 -20.79 10.58
C GLN A 191 15.36 -21.22 9.27
N TYR A 192 14.90 -22.48 9.17
CA TYR A 192 14.18 -22.97 8.01
C TYR A 192 12.89 -22.16 7.74
N GLN A 193 12.10 -21.89 8.78
CA GLN A 193 10.86 -21.10 8.64
C GLN A 193 11.15 -19.66 8.22
N GLN A 194 12.23 -19.05 8.71
CA GLN A 194 12.66 -17.72 8.30
C GLN A 194 13.08 -17.69 6.83
N MET A 195 13.89 -18.65 6.38
CA MET A 195 14.30 -18.77 4.97
C MET A 195 13.08 -18.99 4.06
N ARG A 196 12.15 -19.87 4.46
CA ARG A 196 10.92 -20.11 3.72
C ARG A 196 10.02 -18.87 3.64
N ALA A 197 9.95 -18.07 4.71
CA ALA A 197 9.20 -16.82 4.71
C ALA A 197 9.83 -15.77 3.78
N GLN A 198 11.17 -15.65 3.78
CA GLN A 198 11.90 -14.77 2.86
C GLN A 198 11.69 -15.20 1.40
N ALA A 199 11.80 -16.49 1.09
CA ALA A 199 11.54 -17.01 -0.24
C ALA A 199 10.10 -16.75 -0.70
N ARG A 200 9.11 -16.85 0.21
CA ARG A 200 7.72 -16.48 -0.09
C ARG A 200 7.55 -14.99 -0.32
N ALA A 201 8.19 -14.15 0.47
CA ALA A 201 8.14 -12.70 0.30
C ALA A 201 8.76 -12.30 -1.05
N MET A 202 9.90 -12.89 -1.44
CA MET A 202 10.50 -12.69 -2.76
C MET A 202 9.59 -13.15 -3.90
N LYS A 203 8.93 -14.31 -3.76
CA LYS A 203 7.95 -14.77 -4.76
C LYS A 203 6.73 -13.86 -4.86
N LEU A 204 6.25 -13.32 -3.73
CA LEU A 204 5.12 -12.38 -3.72
C LEU A 204 5.51 -10.99 -4.22
N SER A 205 6.76 -10.54 -4.02
CA SER A 205 7.23 -9.29 -4.63
C SER A 205 7.38 -9.39 -6.15
N ALA A 206 7.57 -10.60 -6.67
CA ALA A 206 7.50 -10.89 -8.09
C ALA A 206 6.05 -11.09 -8.60
N ALA A 207 5.08 -11.36 -7.72
CA ALA A 207 3.69 -11.52 -8.12
C ALA A 207 3.11 -10.16 -8.58
N GLY A 208 2.75 -10.07 -9.86
CA GLY A 208 2.32 -8.83 -10.53
C GLY A 208 3.39 -8.24 -11.46
N LYS A 209 4.66 -8.65 -11.31
CA LYS A 209 5.70 -8.49 -12.33
C LYS A 209 5.80 -9.83 -13.04
N LEU A 210 4.95 -10.04 -14.05
CA LEU A 210 4.96 -11.32 -14.76
C LEU A 210 6.34 -11.64 -15.31
N TRP A 211 7.04 -10.61 -15.82
CA TRP A 211 8.36 -10.67 -16.43
C TRP A 211 9.26 -9.56 -15.85
N GLU A 212 10.51 -9.86 -15.52
CA GLU A 212 11.57 -8.88 -15.24
C GLU A 212 12.50 -8.76 -16.46
N ASP A 213 13.17 -7.62 -16.68
CA ASP A 213 14.05 -7.43 -17.88
C ASP A 213 15.10 -8.55 -18.03
N LYS A 214 15.55 -9.11 -16.90
CA LYS A 214 16.46 -10.25 -16.85
C LYS A 214 15.89 -11.54 -17.42
N ASP A 215 14.57 -11.69 -17.41
CA ASP A 215 13.89 -12.85 -18.02
C ASP A 215 13.99 -12.81 -19.56
N PHE A 216 14.27 -11.65 -20.17
CA PHE A 216 14.45 -11.50 -21.63
C PHE A 216 15.90 -11.56 -22.09
N GLU A 217 16.87 -11.36 -21.19
CA GLU A 217 18.31 -11.40 -21.52
C GLU A 217 18.71 -12.72 -22.20
N GLY A 218 18.08 -13.84 -21.84
CA GLY A 218 18.34 -15.16 -22.43
C GLY A 218 17.56 -15.46 -23.72
N LEU A 219 16.46 -14.75 -23.98
CA LEU A 219 15.55 -15.03 -25.09
C LEU A 219 15.95 -14.31 -26.38
N LYS A 220 16.92 -13.39 -26.34
CA LYS A 220 17.35 -12.55 -27.48
C LYS A 220 16.16 -11.85 -28.17
N MET A 221 15.14 -11.48 -27.39
CA MET A 221 13.93 -10.85 -27.92
C MET A 221 14.26 -9.54 -28.62
N ASP A 222 15.28 -8.81 -28.18
CA ASP A 222 15.79 -7.59 -28.83
C ASP A 222 16.17 -7.81 -30.31
N ALA A 223 16.56 -9.03 -30.71
CA ALA A 223 16.90 -9.33 -32.10
C ALA A 223 15.66 -9.60 -32.97
N TYR A 224 14.58 -10.12 -32.39
CA TYR A 224 13.34 -10.44 -33.10
C TYR A 224 12.30 -9.32 -33.02
N CYS A 225 12.30 -8.56 -31.93
CA CYS A 225 11.41 -7.42 -31.72
C CYS A 225 12.01 -6.11 -32.23
N LYS A 226 13.22 -6.11 -32.79
CA LYS A 226 13.87 -4.89 -33.32
C LYS A 226 13.09 -4.26 -34.46
N GLU A 227 12.57 -5.07 -35.37
CA GLU A 227 11.73 -4.59 -36.48
C GLU A 227 10.40 -4.04 -35.97
N ILE A 228 9.82 -4.66 -34.94
CA ILE A 228 8.59 -4.21 -34.28
C ILE A 228 8.83 -2.91 -33.50
N GLN A 229 9.97 -2.79 -32.82
CA GLN A 229 10.34 -1.59 -32.09
C GLN A 229 10.62 -0.43 -33.04
N MET A 230 11.29 -0.69 -34.17
CA MET A 230 11.49 0.30 -35.22
C MET A 230 10.18 0.73 -35.87
N SER A 231 9.24 -0.19 -36.11
CA SER A 231 7.92 0.16 -36.64
C SER A 231 7.07 0.95 -35.62
N LEU A 232 7.16 0.61 -34.32
CA LEU A 232 6.51 1.39 -33.26
C LEU A 232 7.16 2.77 -33.06
N GLU A 233 8.48 2.90 -33.17
CA GLU A 233 9.17 4.20 -33.12
C GLU A 233 8.84 5.06 -34.35
N GLU A 234 8.60 4.45 -35.53
CA GLU A 234 8.05 5.12 -36.71
C GLU A 234 6.55 5.47 -36.56
N GLU A 235 5.74 4.62 -35.92
CA GLU A 235 4.32 4.89 -35.61
C GLU A 235 4.14 5.93 -34.50
N ILE A 236 5.03 6.01 -33.50
CA ILE A 236 4.99 7.02 -32.43
C ILE A 236 5.17 8.45 -32.99
N ALA A 237 5.70 8.59 -34.21
CA ALA A 237 5.76 9.87 -34.92
C ALA A 237 4.37 10.35 -35.41
N GLU A 238 3.38 9.47 -35.50
CA GLU A 238 1.98 9.82 -35.75
C GLU A 238 1.12 9.46 -34.51
N PRO A 239 0.54 10.44 -33.81
CA PRO A 239 -0.36 10.14 -32.69
C PRO A 239 -1.66 9.53 -33.25
N GLU A 240 -1.71 8.22 -33.46
CA GLU A 240 -2.97 7.51 -33.62
C GLU A 240 -3.72 7.59 -32.29
N GLU A 241 -4.87 8.28 -32.30
CA GLU A 241 -5.76 8.31 -31.16
C GLU A 241 -6.20 6.87 -30.82
N PRO A 242 -6.21 6.47 -29.53
CA PRO A 242 -6.49 5.09 -29.15
C PRO A 242 -7.92 4.69 -29.56
N VAL A 243 -8.02 3.80 -30.54
CA VAL A 243 -9.30 3.28 -31.04
C VAL A 243 -9.99 2.45 -29.96
N ARG A 244 -11.16 2.88 -29.51
CA ARG A 244 -11.94 2.16 -28.49
C ARG A 244 -12.70 0.99 -29.12
N ILE A 245 -12.53 -0.22 -28.60
CA ILE A 245 -13.25 -1.41 -29.07
C ILE A 245 -14.57 -1.56 -28.31
N LEU A 246 -15.69 -1.56 -29.03
CA LEU A 246 -17.04 -1.80 -28.51
C LEU A 246 -17.58 -3.15 -28.96
N ARG A 247 -17.94 -4.00 -28.01
CA ARG A 247 -18.56 -5.31 -28.25
C ARG A 247 -20.08 -5.22 -28.00
N LEU A 248 -20.88 -5.38 -29.04
CA LEU A 248 -22.35 -5.28 -29.01
C LEU A 248 -23.02 -6.59 -28.56
N TRP A 249 -22.54 -7.16 -27.46
CA TRP A 249 -23.20 -8.26 -26.77
C TRP A 249 -22.91 -8.23 -25.28
N LYS A 250 -23.77 -8.89 -24.50
CA LYS A 250 -23.56 -9.08 -23.06
C LYS A 250 -22.44 -10.09 -22.83
N GLU A 251 -21.40 -9.67 -22.14
CA GLU A 251 -20.29 -10.53 -21.78
C GLU A 251 -20.61 -11.37 -20.53
N LYS A 252 -19.94 -12.52 -20.36
CA LYS A 252 -20.20 -13.44 -19.24
C LYS A 252 -20.10 -12.78 -17.86
N TRP A 253 -19.20 -11.80 -17.71
CA TRP A 253 -19.03 -11.07 -16.46
C TRP A 253 -20.17 -10.10 -16.15
N GLU A 254 -20.92 -9.63 -17.15
CA GLU A 254 -22.11 -8.77 -16.98
C GLU A 254 -23.31 -9.55 -16.45
N LEU A 255 -23.35 -10.87 -16.67
CA LEU A 255 -24.44 -11.77 -16.26
C LEU A 255 -24.37 -12.22 -14.80
N LYS A 256 -23.35 -11.77 -14.04
CA LYS A 256 -23.17 -12.16 -12.63
C LYS A 256 -24.31 -11.60 -11.77
N LYS A 257 -24.88 -12.44 -10.89
CA LYS A 257 -25.98 -12.06 -9.99
C LYS A 257 -25.57 -10.94 -9.05
N ILE A 258 -26.36 -9.87 -9.01
CA ILE A 258 -26.10 -8.67 -8.20
C ILE A 258 -26.83 -8.77 -6.85
N GLY A 259 -26.11 -8.51 -5.76
CA GLY A 259 -26.67 -8.48 -4.41
C GLY A 259 -27.60 -7.28 -4.16
N PRO A 260 -28.26 -7.20 -2.99
CA PRO A 260 -29.21 -6.14 -2.65
C PRO A 260 -28.60 -4.75 -2.44
N GLN A 261 -27.26 -4.66 -2.33
CA GLN A 261 -26.49 -3.41 -2.14
C GLN A 261 -25.73 -2.96 -3.41
N GLY A 262 -25.92 -3.63 -4.56
CA GLY A 262 -25.14 -3.35 -5.77
C GLY A 262 -23.71 -3.91 -5.72
N ASN A 263 -22.90 -3.62 -6.75
CA ASN A 263 -21.48 -3.99 -6.83
C ASN A 263 -20.68 -2.87 -7.51
N GLN A 264 -19.92 -2.11 -6.72
CA GLN A 264 -19.12 -0.96 -7.19
C GLN A 264 -18.09 -1.34 -8.27
N LEU A 265 -17.52 -2.55 -8.19
CA LEU A 265 -16.54 -3.01 -9.19
C LEU A 265 -17.21 -3.27 -10.55
N LEU A 266 -18.44 -3.81 -10.51
CA LEU A 266 -19.23 -4.05 -11.71
C LEU A 266 -19.67 -2.73 -12.34
N GLU A 267 -20.08 -1.76 -11.53
CA GLU A 267 -20.45 -0.41 -11.96
C GLU A 267 -19.30 0.31 -12.68
N ALA A 268 -18.10 0.30 -12.08
CA ALA A 268 -16.90 0.88 -12.70
C ALA A 268 -16.54 0.18 -14.03
N ARG A 269 -16.67 -1.16 -14.08
CA ARG A 269 -16.39 -1.93 -15.29
C ARG A 269 -17.40 -1.66 -16.41
N LEU A 270 -18.68 -1.51 -16.07
CA LEU A 270 -19.74 -1.09 -17.00
C LEU A 270 -19.52 0.35 -17.48
N MET A 271 -19.08 1.25 -16.60
CA MET A 271 -18.70 2.62 -16.98
C MET A 271 -17.54 2.65 -17.96
N SER A 272 -16.51 1.80 -17.78
CA SER A 272 -15.42 1.69 -18.75
C SER A 272 -15.88 1.16 -20.11
N LYS A 273 -16.87 0.26 -20.14
CA LYS A 273 -17.39 -0.30 -21.40
C LYS A 273 -18.32 0.66 -22.13
N TYR A 274 -19.32 1.22 -21.44
CA TYR A 274 -20.41 1.98 -22.07
C TYR A 274 -20.35 3.49 -21.85
N GLY A 275 -19.59 3.97 -20.86
CA GLY A 275 -19.53 5.40 -20.52
C GLY A 275 -18.97 6.24 -21.68
N GLY A 276 -19.62 7.35 -21.97
CA GLY A 276 -19.26 8.26 -23.07
C GLY A 276 -19.68 7.81 -24.46
N LEU A 277 -20.29 6.63 -24.62
CA LEU A 277 -20.79 6.19 -25.92
C LEU A 277 -22.09 6.90 -26.27
N LYS A 278 -22.26 7.16 -27.57
CA LYS A 278 -23.50 7.69 -28.14
C LYS A 278 -24.32 6.59 -28.81
N PHE A 279 -25.63 6.78 -28.86
CA PHE A 279 -26.56 5.90 -29.59
C PHE A 279 -27.80 6.66 -30.06
N CYS A 280 -28.50 6.14 -31.06
CA CYS A 280 -29.74 6.71 -31.58
C CYS A 280 -30.95 6.07 -30.91
N ASP A 281 -31.81 6.86 -30.25
CA ASP A 281 -33.13 6.40 -29.80
C ASP A 281 -34.09 6.33 -31.00
N ILE A 282 -34.24 5.13 -31.54
CA ILE A 282 -35.05 4.84 -32.74
C ILE A 282 -36.54 5.12 -32.47
N ASP A 283 -37.01 4.86 -31.25
CA ASP A 283 -38.42 4.99 -30.87
C ASP A 283 -38.86 6.45 -30.75
N LYS A 284 -37.92 7.37 -30.49
CA LYS A 284 -38.20 8.82 -30.34
C LYS A 284 -37.62 9.67 -31.46
N GLY A 285 -37.56 9.13 -32.68
CA GLY A 285 -37.21 9.88 -33.89
C GLY A 285 -35.70 10.09 -34.07
N ASN A 286 -34.90 9.06 -33.78
CA ASN A 286 -33.44 9.04 -33.94
C ASN A 286 -32.70 10.16 -33.19
N ARG A 287 -33.10 10.42 -31.94
CA ARG A 287 -32.37 11.38 -31.10
C ARG A 287 -31.07 10.75 -30.62
N VAL A 288 -29.96 11.47 -30.75
CA VAL A 288 -28.66 11.01 -30.27
C VAL A 288 -28.56 11.25 -28.76
N MET A 289 -28.32 10.18 -28.00
CA MET A 289 -28.12 10.21 -26.56
C MET A 289 -26.70 9.76 -26.20
N THR A 290 -26.15 10.28 -25.10
CA THR A 290 -24.83 9.90 -24.59
C THR A 290 -24.94 9.24 -23.21
N VAL A 291 -24.25 8.13 -22.99
CA VAL A 291 -24.20 7.45 -21.68
C VAL A 291 -23.27 8.22 -20.72
N ILE A 292 -23.83 8.82 -19.67
CA ILE A 292 -23.06 9.63 -18.69
C ILE A 292 -22.64 8.80 -17.48
N LYS A 293 -23.55 7.99 -16.93
CA LYS A 293 -23.33 7.21 -15.71
C LYS A 293 -24.11 5.89 -15.72
N MET A 294 -23.83 5.00 -14.78
CA MET A 294 -24.60 3.78 -14.55
C MET A 294 -25.46 3.95 -13.30
N VAL A 295 -26.72 3.55 -13.37
CA VAL A 295 -27.66 3.66 -12.25
C VAL A 295 -28.11 2.28 -11.81
N PHE A 296 -28.01 2.02 -10.51
CA PHE A 296 -28.47 0.77 -9.91
C PHE A 296 -29.99 0.79 -9.74
N VAL A 297 -30.69 -0.11 -10.44
CA VAL A 297 -32.15 -0.25 -10.39
C VAL A 297 -32.52 -1.51 -9.63
N LYS A 298 -33.30 -1.34 -8.55
CA LYS A 298 -33.73 -2.42 -7.67
C LYS A 298 -35.14 -2.88 -8.03
N GLN A 299 -35.25 -4.02 -8.71
CA GLN A 299 -36.52 -4.71 -8.92
C GLN A 299 -36.54 -6.06 -8.19
N ARG A 300 -37.70 -6.44 -7.65
CA ARG A 300 -37.86 -7.67 -6.86
C ARG A 300 -37.42 -8.90 -7.67
N GLY A 301 -36.25 -9.44 -7.35
CA GLY A 301 -35.66 -10.61 -8.03
C GLY A 301 -34.86 -10.31 -9.30
N LYS A 302 -34.76 -9.04 -9.73
CA LYS A 302 -34.03 -8.57 -10.91
C LYS A 302 -33.30 -7.26 -10.62
N ASN A 303 -32.25 -7.33 -9.79
CA ASN A 303 -31.38 -6.18 -9.58
C ASN A 303 -30.45 -6.04 -10.80
N ALA A 304 -30.39 -4.86 -11.40
CA ALA A 304 -29.59 -4.59 -12.60
C ALA A 304 -29.00 -3.18 -12.58
N TYR A 305 -27.97 -2.96 -13.40
CA TYR A 305 -27.47 -1.62 -13.72
C TYR A 305 -28.05 -1.18 -15.06
N HIS A 306 -28.58 0.04 -15.11
CA HIS A 306 -29.11 0.67 -16.31
C HIS A 306 -28.16 1.80 -16.73
N ALA A 307 -28.01 2.01 -18.03
CA ALA A 307 -27.27 3.13 -18.58
C ALA A 307 -28.09 4.42 -18.41
N PHE A 308 -27.51 5.42 -17.77
CA PHE A 308 -28.09 6.76 -17.71
C PHE A 308 -27.68 7.50 -18.98
N ALA A 309 -28.62 7.64 -19.91
CA ALA A 309 -28.39 8.30 -21.17
C ALA A 309 -28.98 9.71 -21.14
N ALA A 310 -28.22 10.69 -21.62
CA ALA A 310 -28.61 12.09 -21.64
C ALA A 310 -28.59 12.68 -23.05
N LEU A 311 -29.49 13.62 -23.28
CA LEU A 311 -29.61 14.42 -24.49
C LEU A 311 -28.68 15.67 -24.42
N PRO A 312 -28.34 16.26 -25.57
CA PRO A 312 -27.64 17.54 -25.61
C PRO A 312 -28.45 18.61 -24.85
N GLY A 313 -27.90 19.15 -23.76
CA GLY A 313 -28.57 20.10 -22.87
C GLY A 313 -28.66 19.68 -21.40
N TYR A 314 -28.32 18.43 -21.07
CA TYR A 314 -28.21 17.97 -19.68
C TYR A 314 -27.03 18.61 -18.95
N ASP A 315 -27.28 19.24 -17.79
CA ASP A 315 -26.24 19.83 -16.94
C ASP A 315 -25.93 18.92 -15.74
N PRO A 316 -24.72 18.34 -15.62
CA PRO A 316 -24.37 17.45 -14.51
C PRO A 316 -24.26 18.15 -13.15
N THR A 317 -24.31 19.48 -13.10
CA THR A 317 -24.26 20.26 -11.85
C THR A 317 -25.63 20.46 -11.19
N ILE A 318 -26.70 20.26 -11.95
CA ILE A 318 -28.09 20.40 -11.53
C ILE A 318 -28.65 19.01 -11.20
N GLY A 319 -29.52 18.89 -10.19
CA GLY A 319 -30.09 17.60 -9.81
C GLY A 319 -30.85 16.92 -10.96
N ASP A 320 -30.70 15.60 -11.12
CA ASP A 320 -31.27 14.84 -12.25
C ASP A 320 -32.77 15.05 -12.43
N HIS A 321 -33.52 15.17 -11.32
CA HIS A 321 -34.99 15.31 -11.31
C HIS A 321 -35.46 16.77 -11.25
N GLU A 322 -34.58 17.74 -11.41
CA GLU A 322 -34.98 19.14 -11.47
C GLU A 322 -35.64 19.44 -12.82
N GLN A 323 -36.58 20.38 -12.84
CA GLN A 323 -37.38 20.71 -14.03
C GLN A 323 -36.53 21.08 -15.26
N ALA A 324 -35.31 21.57 -15.04
CA ALA A 324 -34.35 21.90 -16.08
C ALA A 324 -33.68 20.66 -16.72
N ASN A 325 -33.51 19.56 -15.97
CA ASN A 325 -32.79 18.35 -16.41
C ASN A 325 -33.70 17.16 -16.70
N ASP A 326 -34.85 17.04 -16.03
CA ASP A 326 -35.78 15.91 -16.15
C ASP A 326 -36.17 15.53 -17.60
N PRO A 327 -36.34 16.49 -18.54
CA PRO A 327 -36.61 16.16 -19.95
C PRO A 327 -35.41 15.63 -20.74
N TYR A 328 -34.19 15.80 -20.22
CA TYR A 328 -32.94 15.58 -20.95
C TYR A 328 -32.25 14.26 -20.61
N TRP A 329 -32.85 13.38 -19.82
CA TRP A 329 -32.27 12.07 -19.54
C TRP A 329 -33.32 10.94 -19.47
N GLN A 330 -32.85 9.72 -19.70
CA GLN A 330 -33.66 8.50 -19.63
C GLN A 330 -32.79 7.32 -19.19
N PRO A 331 -33.30 6.43 -18.31
CA PRO A 331 -32.62 5.18 -18.00
C PRO A 331 -32.85 4.14 -19.10
N TRP A 332 -31.79 3.48 -19.53
CA TRP A 332 -31.80 2.42 -20.54
C TRP A 332 -31.36 1.09 -19.93
N GLU A 333 -32.14 0.03 -20.12
CA GLU A 333 -31.69 -1.31 -19.78
C GLU A 333 -30.58 -1.72 -20.76
N ILE A 334 -29.50 -2.31 -20.25
CA ILE A 334 -28.47 -2.88 -21.11
C ILE A 334 -29.05 -4.16 -21.69
N ASN A 335 -29.51 -4.13 -22.93
CA ASN A 335 -30.13 -5.25 -23.65
C ASN A 335 -29.77 -5.19 -25.16
N GLU A 336 -30.35 -6.10 -25.94
CA GLU A 336 -30.13 -6.15 -27.39
C GLU A 336 -30.63 -4.87 -28.08
N ASP A 337 -31.72 -4.27 -27.61
CA ASP A 337 -32.25 -3.01 -28.16
C ASP A 337 -31.25 -1.85 -28.04
N LEU A 338 -30.57 -1.72 -26.88
CA LEU A 338 -29.52 -0.73 -26.70
C LEU A 338 -28.33 -1.00 -27.64
N HIS A 339 -28.00 -2.26 -27.87
CA HIS A 339 -26.92 -2.66 -28.78
C HIS A 339 -27.27 -2.33 -30.23
N ASP A 340 -28.51 -2.53 -30.66
CA ASP A 340 -28.99 -2.16 -31.99
C ASP A 340 -29.03 -0.63 -32.19
N CYS A 341 -29.42 0.12 -31.15
CA CYS A 341 -29.36 1.59 -31.16
C CYS A 341 -27.91 2.12 -31.29
N MET A 342 -26.95 1.45 -30.63
CA MET A 342 -25.53 1.76 -30.76
C MET A 342 -25.01 1.40 -32.16
N ARG A 343 -25.36 0.21 -32.69
CA ARG A 343 -25.00 -0.21 -34.05
C ARG A 343 -25.42 0.85 -35.06
N THR A 344 -26.68 1.25 -34.98
CA THR A 344 -27.28 2.24 -35.88
C THR A 344 -26.51 3.57 -35.85
N TYR A 345 -26.08 4.04 -34.68
CA TYR A 345 -25.31 5.29 -34.58
C TYR A 345 -23.92 5.18 -35.22
N TYR A 346 -23.14 4.14 -34.88
CA TYR A 346 -21.77 3.99 -35.36
C TYR A 346 -21.66 3.57 -36.84
N GLU A 347 -22.76 3.15 -37.46
CA GLU A 347 -22.83 2.95 -38.91
C GLU A 347 -23.03 4.27 -39.70
N THR A 348 -23.49 5.34 -39.05
CA THR A 348 -23.65 6.67 -39.67
C THR A 348 -22.31 7.38 -39.92
N GLU A 349 -22.30 8.40 -40.79
CA GLU A 349 -21.10 9.21 -41.04
C GLU A 349 -20.61 9.94 -39.78
N GLU A 350 -21.51 10.34 -38.88
CA GLU A 350 -21.17 10.97 -37.60
C GLU A 350 -20.51 9.98 -36.63
N GLY A 351 -21.04 8.76 -36.55
CA GLY A 351 -20.49 7.72 -35.68
C GLY A 351 -19.18 7.12 -36.18
N LYS A 352 -18.94 7.09 -37.51
CA LYS A 352 -17.65 6.67 -38.09
C LYS A 352 -16.52 7.67 -37.84
N GLY A 353 -16.86 8.94 -37.55
CA GLY A 353 -15.92 9.96 -37.11
C GLY A 353 -15.54 9.84 -35.64
N ASP A 354 -16.31 9.12 -34.82
CA ASP A 354 -15.93 8.77 -33.45
C ASP A 354 -14.94 7.60 -33.51
N ASN A 355 -13.89 7.67 -32.68
CA ASN A 355 -12.78 6.69 -32.69
C ASN A 355 -13.16 5.36 -32.00
N VAL A 356 -14.24 4.72 -32.46
CA VAL A 356 -14.83 3.51 -31.89
C VAL A 356 -15.01 2.43 -32.96
N LYS A 357 -14.39 1.26 -32.76
CA LYS A 357 -14.59 0.07 -33.60
C LYS A 357 -15.62 -0.85 -32.96
N VAL A 358 -16.68 -1.15 -33.72
CA VAL A 358 -17.82 -1.97 -33.26
C VAL A 358 -17.66 -3.40 -33.78
N PHE A 359 -17.92 -4.38 -32.90
CA PHE A 359 -17.94 -5.80 -33.24
C PHE A 359 -19.27 -6.44 -32.85
N ASP A 360 -19.73 -7.37 -33.69
CA ASP A 360 -20.91 -8.20 -33.46
C ASP A 360 -20.53 -9.60 -32.95
N LYS A 361 -21.53 -10.28 -32.38
CA LYS A 361 -21.35 -11.61 -31.79
C LYS A 361 -21.05 -12.65 -32.88
N GLY A 362 -19.77 -12.99 -33.06
CA GLY A 362 -19.31 -13.96 -34.06
C GLY A 362 -18.12 -13.46 -34.88
N ASP A 363 -17.76 -12.18 -34.76
CA ASP A 363 -16.56 -11.62 -35.36
C ASP A 363 -15.28 -12.11 -34.65
N ASP A 364 -14.12 -11.88 -35.27
CA ASP A 364 -12.77 -12.22 -34.78
C ASP A 364 -12.34 -11.41 -33.54
N CYS A 365 -13.25 -11.20 -32.57
CA CYS A 365 -12.98 -10.57 -31.29
C CYS A 365 -13.50 -11.46 -30.15
N GLN A 366 -12.61 -12.27 -29.58
CA GLN A 366 -12.95 -13.13 -28.45
C GLN A 366 -13.21 -12.30 -27.18
N SER A 367 -14.29 -12.62 -26.47
CA SER A 367 -14.52 -12.10 -25.11
C SER A 367 -13.48 -12.66 -24.15
N GLU A 368 -13.11 -11.90 -23.11
CA GLU A 368 -12.27 -12.42 -22.03
C GLU A 368 -12.90 -13.70 -21.44
N GLU A 369 -12.19 -14.82 -21.57
CA GLU A 369 -12.47 -16.03 -20.83
C GLU A 369 -11.95 -15.86 -19.39
N GLU A 370 -12.88 -15.61 -18.47
CA GLU A 370 -12.72 -16.03 -17.07
C GLU A 370 -13.89 -16.93 -16.65
#